data_AF-A0AAJ0HVT3-F1
#
_entry.id   AF-A0AAJ0HVT3-F1
#
_cell.length_a   1.000
_cell.length_b   1.000
_cell.length_c   1.000
_cell.angle_alpha   90.00
_cell.angle_beta   90.00
_cell.angle_gamma   90.00
#
_symmetry.space_group_name_H-M   'P 1'
#
loop_
_entity.id
_entity.type
_entity.pdbx_description
1 polymer ?
#
loop_
_entity_poly.entity_id
_entity_poly.type
_entity_poly.pdbx_seq_one_letter_code
_entity_poly.pdbx_strand_id
1 'polypeptide(L)'
;SKTFTVHSSLLFNPKKKAFIKNVSIKVDRQSGAIANVVKRAEDEDDASLQLEDDDIDLRGKVVLPGFVDSHTHMFLYSYKERPAGEQMRNESTVERLVRATNHVRAALLAGYTTYRDLGTETLGNADANLR
;
A
#
# COMPACT_ATOMS: atom_id res chain seq x y z
N SER A 1 -0.45 24.81 -1.93
CA SER A 1 -0.15 23.43 -2.32
C SER A 1 -1.25 22.89 -3.21
N LYS A 2 -0.93 22.16 -4.28
CA LYS A 2 -1.93 21.58 -5.19
C LYS A 2 -2.47 20.29 -4.55
N THR A 3 -3.76 20.23 -4.26
CA THR A 3 -4.44 19.03 -3.72
C THR A 3 -5.24 18.34 -4.81
N PHE A 4 -5.52 17.06 -4.64
CA PHE A 4 -6.58 16.35 -5.37
C PHE A 4 -7.52 15.66 -4.39
N THR A 5 -8.71 15.29 -4.84
CA THR A 5 -9.70 14.63 -3.99
C THR A 5 -9.93 13.19 -4.46
N VAL A 6 -10.01 12.28 -3.51
CA VAL A 6 -10.43 10.89 -3.73
C VAL A 6 -11.85 10.75 -3.23
N HIS A 7 -12.77 10.37 -4.12
CA HIS A 7 -14.18 10.19 -3.78
C HIS A 7 -14.49 8.70 -3.63
N SER A 8 -15.10 8.34 -2.50
CA SER A 8 -15.48 6.96 -2.20
C SER A 8 -16.92 6.88 -1.69
N SER A 9 -17.63 5.82 -2.07
CA SER A 9 -18.95 5.49 -1.51
C SER A 9 -18.81 4.70 -0.21
N LEU A 10 -17.69 3.97 -0.02
CA LEU A 10 -17.45 3.15 1.17
C LEU A 10 -15.98 3.19 1.60
N LEU A 11 -15.72 3.74 2.78
CA LEU A 11 -14.40 3.84 3.40
C LEU A 11 -14.34 3.02 4.70
N PHE A 12 -13.33 2.17 4.88
CA PHE A 12 -13.06 1.57 6.18
C PHE A 12 -12.32 2.56 7.10
N ASN A 13 -12.90 2.87 8.26
CA ASN A 13 -12.24 3.68 9.29
C ASN A 13 -11.63 2.75 10.37
N PRO A 14 -10.30 2.58 10.42
CA PRO A 14 -9.67 1.66 11.36
C PRO A 14 -9.77 2.13 12.82
N LYS A 15 -9.89 3.43 13.09
CA LYS A 15 -10.04 3.97 14.45
C LYS A 15 -11.42 3.63 15.02
N LYS A 16 -12.46 3.67 14.18
CA LYS A 16 -13.83 3.31 14.54
C LYS A 16 -14.13 1.83 14.34
N LYS A 17 -13.26 1.09 13.65
CA LYS A 17 -13.45 -0.32 13.23
C LYS A 17 -14.77 -0.53 12.47
N ALA A 18 -15.12 0.44 11.63
CA ALA A 18 -16.40 0.47 10.94
C ALA A 18 -16.28 1.10 9.55
N PHE A 19 -17.20 0.75 8.66
CA PHE A 19 -17.33 1.40 7.36
C PHE A 19 -18.12 2.70 7.47
N ILE A 20 -17.68 3.72 6.74
CA ILE A 20 -18.34 5.02 6.61
C ILE A 20 -18.69 5.21 5.15
N LYS A 21 -19.92 5.66 4.89
CA LYS A 21 -20.41 5.92 3.54
C LYS A 21 -20.14 7.36 3.11
N ASN A 22 -20.08 7.56 1.80
CA ASN A 22 -20.01 8.86 1.12
C ASN A 22 -18.90 9.75 1.68
N VAL A 23 -17.63 9.41 1.41
CA VAL A 23 -16.46 10.13 1.95
C VAL A 23 -15.59 10.68 0.84
N SER A 24 -15.17 11.94 0.97
CA SER A 24 -14.18 12.60 0.12
C SER A 24 -12.89 12.82 0.92
N ILE A 25 -11.76 12.39 0.38
CA ILE A 25 -10.44 12.53 1.01
C ILE A 25 -9.62 13.51 0.17
N LYS A 26 -9.26 14.67 0.75
CA LYS A 26 -8.37 15.62 0.09
C LYS A 26 -6.92 15.27 0.43
N VAL A 27 -6.11 15.07 -0.60
CA VAL A 27 -4.70 14.66 -0.50
C VAL A 27 -3.80 15.74 -1.05
N ASP A 28 -2.74 16.05 -0.31
CA ASP A 28 -1.68 16.94 -0.74
C ASP A 28 -0.76 16.24 -1.74
N ARG A 29 -0.59 16.78 -2.96
CA ARG A 29 0.19 16.12 -4.01
C ARG A 29 1.67 16.01 -3.72
N GLN A 30 2.22 16.92 -2.92
CA GLN A 30 3.65 17.00 -2.70
C GLN A 30 4.09 16.04 -1.60
N SER A 31 3.35 16.01 -0.50
CA SER A 31 3.67 15.18 0.67
C SER A 31 2.99 13.81 0.64
N GLY A 32 1.92 13.65 -0.14
CA GLY A 32 1.04 12.48 -0.07
C GLY A 32 0.18 12.43 1.21
N ALA A 33 0.24 13.47 2.05
CA ALA A 33 -0.52 13.52 3.29
C ALA A 33 -2.01 13.73 3.03
N ILE A 34 -2.84 13.11 3.87
CA ILE A 34 -4.27 13.40 3.94
C ILE A 34 -4.43 14.79 4.56
N ALA A 35 -4.83 15.76 3.74
CA ALA A 35 -5.05 17.14 4.17
C ALA A 35 -6.42 17.31 4.83
N ASN A 36 -7.45 16.60 4.36
CA ASN A 36 -8.78 16.63 4.95
C ASN A 36 -9.59 15.36 4.60
N VAL A 37 -10.55 15.01 5.45
CA VAL A 37 -11.53 13.94 5.21
C VAL A 37 -12.92 14.48 5.51
N VAL A 38 -13.79 14.48 4.51
CA VAL A 38 -15.15 15.03 4.61
C VAL A 38 -16.16 13.92 4.37
N LYS A 39 -17.10 13.74 5.31
CA LYS A 39 -18.30 12.94 5.08
C LYS A 39 -19.30 13.81 4.30
N ARG A 40 -19.69 13.35 3.13
CA ARG A 40 -20.73 13.93 2.27
C ARG A 40 -22.12 13.63 2.82
N ALA A 41 -23.15 14.33 2.33
CA ALA A 41 -24.51 14.12 2.81
C ALA A 41 -25.01 12.70 2.46
N GLU A 42 -25.96 12.17 3.24
CA GLU A 42 -26.44 10.79 3.05
C GLU A 42 -27.40 10.65 1.87
N ASP A 43 -28.09 11.74 1.55
CA ASP A 43 -29.00 11.95 0.43
C ASP A 43 -28.31 12.50 -0.83
N GLU A 44 -27.01 12.80 -0.76
CA GLU A 44 -26.22 13.19 -1.92
C GLU A 44 -26.06 11.97 -2.85
N ASP A 45 -26.72 12.03 -4.00
CA ASP A 45 -26.54 11.02 -5.05
C ASP A 45 -25.10 11.10 -5.57
N ASP A 46 -24.42 9.96 -5.61
CA ASP A 46 -23.08 9.86 -6.19
C ASP A 46 -23.10 10.40 -7.64
N ALA A 47 -24.19 10.28 -8.40
CA ALA A 47 -24.29 10.85 -9.76
C ALA A 47 -24.35 12.38 -9.81
N SER A 48 -24.73 13.04 -8.71
CA SER A 48 -24.85 14.51 -8.64
C SER A 48 -23.53 15.22 -8.29
N LEU A 49 -22.55 14.47 -7.79
CA LEU A 49 -21.26 15.02 -7.39
C LEU A 49 -20.41 15.36 -8.62
N GLN A 50 -20.14 16.66 -8.79
CA GLN A 50 -19.22 17.17 -9.80
C GLN A 50 -17.79 16.87 -9.38
N LEU A 51 -17.04 16.21 -10.25
CA LEU A 51 -15.62 15.91 -10.08
C LEU A 51 -14.79 16.97 -10.80
N GLU A 52 -13.68 17.36 -10.19
CA GLU A 52 -12.65 18.13 -10.90
C GLU A 52 -11.80 17.17 -11.77
N ASP A 53 -11.19 17.67 -12.85
CA ASP A 53 -10.39 16.86 -13.80
C ASP A 53 -9.28 16.03 -13.13
N ASP A 54 -8.80 16.50 -11.99
CA ASP A 54 -7.66 16.00 -11.24
C ASP A 54 -8.06 15.04 -10.10
N ASP A 55 -9.36 14.83 -9.87
CA ASP A 55 -9.91 13.98 -8.82
C ASP A 55 -9.88 12.49 -9.20
N ILE A 56 -9.87 11.63 -8.18
CA ILE A 56 -9.92 10.18 -8.32
C ILE A 56 -11.30 9.69 -7.91
N ASP A 57 -12.05 9.15 -8.87
CA ASP A 57 -13.34 8.52 -8.63
C ASP A 57 -13.21 7.05 -8.25
N LEU A 58 -13.43 6.74 -6.97
CA LEU A 58 -13.52 5.38 -6.42
C LEU A 58 -14.93 5.08 -5.90
N ARG A 59 -15.95 5.82 -6.35
CA ARG A 59 -17.36 5.51 -6.03
C ARG A 59 -17.70 4.10 -6.52
N GLY A 60 -18.56 3.40 -5.77
CA GLY A 60 -18.87 1.98 -5.98
C GLY A 60 -17.76 1.00 -5.58
N LYS A 61 -16.59 1.47 -5.10
CA LYS A 61 -15.51 0.65 -4.58
C LYS A 61 -15.36 0.80 -3.06
N VAL A 62 -14.58 -0.10 -2.47
CA VAL A 62 -14.21 -0.03 -1.05
C VAL A 62 -12.80 0.55 -0.93
N VAL A 63 -12.66 1.62 -0.17
CA VAL A 63 -11.37 2.25 0.13
C VAL A 63 -10.92 1.86 1.53
N LEU A 64 -9.68 1.39 1.65
CA LEU A 64 -9.05 1.00 2.90
C LEU A 64 -7.69 1.70 3.05
N PRO A 65 -7.17 1.87 4.27
CA PRO A 65 -5.74 2.11 4.47
C PRO A 65 -4.91 0.99 3.84
N GLY A 66 -3.72 1.32 3.33
CA GLY A 66 -2.79 0.32 2.82
C GLY A 66 -2.38 -0.69 3.90
N PHE A 67 -2.14 -1.92 3.50
CA PHE A 67 -1.83 -3.01 4.43
C PHE A 67 -0.41 -2.89 4.96
N VAL A 68 -0.24 -3.35 6.20
CA VAL A 68 1.04 -3.40 6.90
C VAL A 68 1.37 -4.85 7.18
N ASP A 69 2.51 -5.33 6.64
CA ASP A 69 3.07 -6.63 7.01
C ASP A 69 4.25 -6.42 7.96
N SER A 70 4.12 -6.96 9.17
CA SER A 70 5.13 -6.82 10.21
C SER A 70 6.16 -7.95 10.22
N HIS A 71 6.01 -8.95 9.36
CA HIS A 71 6.94 -10.08 9.29
C HIS A 71 7.14 -10.48 7.84
N THR A 72 8.15 -9.91 7.20
CA THR A 72 8.50 -10.25 5.82
C THR A 72 9.94 -10.72 5.70
N HIS A 73 10.18 -11.49 4.65
CA HIS A 73 11.49 -11.98 4.23
C HIS A 73 11.65 -11.63 2.75
N MET A 74 12.07 -10.39 2.47
CA MET A 74 12.00 -9.83 1.11
C MET A 74 12.96 -10.51 0.12
N PHE A 75 14.04 -11.14 0.63
CA PHE A 75 15.09 -11.75 -0.19
C PHE A 75 15.00 -13.27 -0.29
N LEU A 76 13.97 -13.86 0.31
CA LEU A 76 13.71 -15.29 0.27
C LEU A 76 12.43 -15.56 -0.54
N TYR A 77 12.37 -16.77 -1.07
CA TYR A 77 11.17 -17.33 -1.69
C TYR A 77 10.77 -18.63 -0.97
N SER A 78 9.70 -19.26 -1.45
CA SER A 78 9.08 -20.45 -0.86
C SER A 78 10.10 -21.50 -0.40
N TYR A 79 10.04 -21.87 0.88
CA TYR A 79 10.94 -22.89 1.44
C TYR A 79 10.65 -24.31 0.92
N LYS A 80 9.51 -24.50 0.24
CA LYS A 80 9.18 -25.75 -0.45
C LYS A 80 10.01 -25.94 -1.72
N GLU A 81 10.39 -24.84 -2.38
CA GLU A 81 11.22 -24.87 -3.58
C GLU A 81 12.70 -25.02 -3.20
N ARG A 82 13.14 -24.28 -2.17
CA ARG A 82 14.49 -24.41 -1.62
C ARG A 82 14.54 -23.97 -0.16
N PRO A 83 15.17 -24.72 0.76
CA PRO A 83 15.30 -24.31 2.16
C PRO A 83 15.98 -22.94 2.31
N ALA A 84 15.52 -22.13 3.25
CA ALA A 84 16.07 -20.78 3.51
C ALA A 84 17.60 -20.76 3.64
N GLY A 85 18.16 -21.73 4.39
CA GLY A 85 19.60 -21.82 4.59
C GLY A 85 20.39 -22.07 3.30
N GLU A 86 19.81 -22.77 2.32
CA GLU A 86 20.44 -22.95 1.00
C GLU A 86 20.33 -21.68 0.16
N GLN A 87 19.18 -21.00 0.17
CA GLN A 87 19.04 -19.70 -0.49
C GLN A 87 20.07 -18.71 0.05
N MET A 88 20.25 -18.66 1.37
CA MET A 88 21.17 -17.74 2.02
C MET A 88 22.65 -18.03 1.73
N ARG A 89 23.04 -19.31 1.72
CA ARG A 89 24.44 -19.72 1.56
C ARG A 89 24.89 -19.87 0.11
N ASN A 90 24.00 -20.33 -0.76
CA ASN A 90 24.38 -20.82 -2.09
C ASN A 90 23.97 -19.85 -3.21
N GLU A 91 22.97 -18.99 -3.01
CA GLU A 91 22.52 -18.07 -4.05
C GLU A 91 23.29 -16.76 -4.03
N SER A 92 23.48 -16.19 -5.21
CA SER A 92 24.17 -14.90 -5.36
C SER A 92 23.38 -13.79 -4.67
N THR A 93 24.09 -12.92 -3.94
CA THR A 93 23.53 -11.69 -3.39
C THR A 93 22.82 -10.84 -4.45
N VAL A 94 23.42 -10.74 -5.65
CA VAL A 94 22.85 -9.94 -6.76
C VAL A 94 21.54 -10.55 -7.24
N GLU A 95 21.49 -11.88 -7.38
CA GLU A 95 20.27 -12.57 -7.79
C GLU A 95 19.14 -12.36 -6.78
N ARG A 96 19.43 -12.53 -5.49
CA ARG A 96 18.46 -12.36 -4.41
C ARG A 96 17.96 -10.91 -4.33
N LEU A 97 18.83 -9.92 -4.53
CA LEU A 97 18.44 -8.52 -4.57
C LEU A 97 17.51 -8.21 -5.76
N VAL A 98 17.86 -8.68 -6.96
CA VAL A 98 17.00 -8.50 -8.15
C VAL A 98 15.65 -9.18 -7.94
N ARG A 99 15.63 -10.38 -7.35
CA ARG A 99 14.39 -11.10 -7.05
C ARG A 99 13.52 -10.35 -6.03
N ALA A 100 14.13 -9.77 -5.00
CA ALA A 100 13.44 -8.98 -3.99
C ALA A 100 12.67 -7.81 -4.62
N THR A 101 13.19 -7.16 -5.67
CA THR A 101 12.46 -6.09 -6.39
C THR A 101 11.10 -6.56 -6.93
N ASN A 102 11.01 -7.82 -7.39
CA ASN A 102 9.76 -8.40 -7.86
C ASN A 102 8.83 -8.75 -6.71
N HIS A 103 9.37 -9.23 -5.58
CA HIS A 103 8.58 -9.54 -4.38
C HIS A 103 7.91 -8.28 -3.82
N VAL A 104 8.64 -7.19 -3.67
CA VAL A 104 8.08 -5.92 -3.17
C VAL A 104 7.10 -5.28 -4.15
N ARG A 105 7.34 -5.41 -5.45
CA ARG A 105 6.39 -4.95 -6.47
C ARG A 105 5.09 -5.74 -6.40
N ALA A 106 5.17 -7.07 -6.29
CA ALA A 106 3.99 -7.92 -6.16
C ALA A 106 3.20 -7.59 -4.89
N ALA A 107 3.89 -7.37 -3.76
CA ALA A 107 3.30 -6.95 -2.51
C ALA A 107 2.57 -5.60 -2.62
N LEU A 108 3.20 -4.61 -3.24
CA LEU A 108 2.60 -3.29 -3.44
C LEU A 108 1.31 -3.37 -4.27
N LEU A 109 1.33 -4.14 -5.36
CA LEU A 109 0.15 -4.37 -6.19
C LEU A 109 -0.96 -5.17 -5.48
N ALA A 110 -0.61 -5.96 -4.47
CA ALA A 110 -1.55 -6.65 -3.60
C ALA A 110 -2.11 -5.75 -2.46
N GLY A 111 -1.65 -4.49 -2.35
CA GLY A 111 -2.16 -3.50 -1.40
C GLY A 111 -1.31 -3.32 -0.14
N TYR A 112 -0.14 -3.95 -0.04
CA TYR A 112 0.79 -3.71 1.06
C TYR A 112 1.61 -2.45 0.80
N THR A 113 1.44 -1.45 1.65
CA THR A 113 2.15 -0.16 1.53
C THR A 113 3.26 -0.01 2.56
N THR A 114 3.38 -0.95 3.50
CA THR A 114 4.42 -0.92 4.54
C THR A 114 4.83 -2.33 4.92
N TYR A 115 6.13 -2.62 4.79
CA TYR A 115 6.75 -3.87 5.19
C TYR A 115 7.76 -3.65 6.32
N ARG A 116 7.85 -4.63 7.20
CA ARG A 116 8.99 -4.81 8.10
C ARG A 116 9.74 -6.08 7.69
N ASP A 117 10.92 -5.89 7.11
CA ASP A 117 11.84 -6.97 6.77
C ASP A 117 12.49 -7.51 8.05
N LEU A 118 12.43 -8.83 8.28
CA LEU A 118 12.93 -9.46 9.49
C LEU A 118 14.26 -10.15 9.26
N GLY A 119 15.25 -9.28 9.09
CA GLY A 119 16.64 -9.63 8.87
C GLY A 119 16.85 -9.92 7.40
N THR A 120 17.71 -9.13 6.78
CA THR A 120 18.12 -9.16 5.36
C THR A 120 18.82 -10.45 4.93
N GLU A 121 18.66 -11.53 5.70
CA GLU A 121 19.13 -12.89 5.48
C GLU A 121 20.56 -12.96 4.95
N THR A 122 21.46 -12.40 5.77
CA THR A 122 22.91 -12.32 5.56
C THR A 122 23.35 -11.30 4.49
N LEU A 123 22.45 -10.46 3.99
CA LEU A 123 22.78 -9.38 3.03
C LEU A 123 23.03 -8.01 3.70
N GLY A 124 23.30 -7.98 5.01
CA GLY A 124 23.59 -6.73 5.72
C GLY A 124 22.43 -5.75 5.69
N ASN A 125 22.65 -4.54 5.17
CA ASN A 125 21.64 -3.48 5.05
C ASN A 125 21.05 -3.38 3.63
N ALA A 126 20.98 -4.48 2.89
CA ALA A 126 20.50 -4.46 1.51
C ALA A 126 19.03 -3.99 1.41
N ASP A 127 18.23 -4.14 2.46
CA ASP A 127 16.86 -3.62 2.57
C ASP A 127 16.80 -2.10 2.42
N ALA A 128 17.83 -1.37 2.88
CA ALA A 128 17.89 0.08 2.74
C ALA A 128 17.96 0.53 1.27
N ASN A 129 18.57 -0.27 0.39
CA ASN A 129 18.67 0.02 -1.04
C ASN A 129 17.41 -0.38 -1.83
N LEU A 130 16.43 -1.02 -1.18
CA LEU A 130 15.13 -1.40 -1.74
C LEU A 130 14.00 -0.42 -1.35
N ARG A 131 14.29 0.58 -0.51
CA ARG A 131 13.33 1.58 -0.03
C ARG A 131 13.08 2.70 -1.03
#